data_AF-A0A965QBI8-F1
#
_entry.id   AF-A0A965QBI8-F1
#
_cell.length_a   1.000
_cell.length_b   1.000
_cell.length_c   1.000
_cell.angle_alpha   90.00
_cell.angle_beta   90.00
_cell.angle_gamma   90.00
#
_symmetry.space_group_name_H-M   'P 1'
#
loop_
_entity.id
_entity.type
_entity.pdbx_description
1 polymer ?
#
loop_
_entity_poly.entity_id
_entity_poly.type
_entity_poly.pdbx_seq_one_letter_code
_entity_poly.pdbx_strand_id
1 'polypeptide(L)'
;MRTRAWVLLFLTLTLAALAAIAFGSVSLSLSTVVDALMGRGAADAEMIVRVLRLPRVALGIAVGAGLGMSGAALQANLRNALAEPYLLGVSGGAAVG
;
A
#
# COMPACT_ATOMS: atom_id res chain seq x y z
N MET A 1 -12.41 15.26 17.84
CA MET A 1 -12.81 14.05 17.07
C MET A 1 -11.91 13.80 15.85
N ARG A 2 -11.65 14.81 14.99
CA ARG A 2 -10.75 14.69 13.83
C ARG A 2 -9.35 14.12 14.13
N THR A 3 -8.66 14.61 15.15
CA THR A 3 -7.30 14.12 15.48
C THR A 3 -7.26 12.64 15.82
N ARG A 4 -8.28 12.13 16.52
CA ARG A 4 -8.39 10.71 16.85
C ARG A 4 -8.56 9.85 15.59
N ALA A 5 -9.35 10.33 14.62
CA ALA A 5 -9.53 9.63 13.35
C ALA A 5 -8.21 9.54 12.56
N TRP A 6 -7.45 10.63 12.48
CA TRP A 6 -6.13 10.62 11.83
C TRP A 6 -5.14 9.66 12.50
N VAL A 7 -5.10 9.66 13.83
CA VAL A 7 -4.26 8.72 14.59
C VAL A 7 -4.66 7.27 14.31
N LEU A 8 -5.96 6.97 14.30
CA LEU A 8 -6.45 5.62 14.00
C LEU A 8 -6.10 5.20 12.57
N LEU A 9 -6.28 6.08 11.57
CA LEU A 9 -5.92 5.78 10.18
C LEU A 9 -4.42 5.51 10.02
N PHE A 10 -3.57 6.33 10.64
CA PHE A 10 -2.13 6.14 10.61
C PHE A 10 -1.71 4.83 11.29
N LEU A 11 -2.32 4.50 12.43
CA LEU A 11 -2.07 3.26 13.15
C LEU A 11 -2.47 2.04 12.29
N THR A 12 -3.67 2.07 11.70
CA THR A 12 -4.17 1.00 10.84
C THR A 12 -3.29 0.83 9.59
N LEU A 13 -2.86 1.93 8.96
CA LEU A 13 -1.95 1.88 7.81
C LEU A 13 -0.62 1.25 8.19
N THR A 14 -0.06 1.63 9.35
CA THR A 14 1.21 1.11 9.84
C THR A 14 1.11 -0.39 10.13
N LEU A 15 0.06 -0.83 10.83
CA LEU A 15 -0.18 -2.24 11.12
C LEU A 15 -0.40 -3.06 9.84
N ALA A 16 -1.15 -2.53 8.88
CA ALA A 16 -1.36 -3.18 7.59
C ALA A 16 -0.04 -3.32 6.80
N ALA A 17 0.81 -2.29 6.80
CA ALA A 17 2.11 -2.34 6.14
C ALA A 17 3.03 -3.39 6.78
N LEU A 18 3.09 -3.44 8.11
CA LEU A 18 3.87 -4.45 8.84
C LEU A 18 3.36 -5.87 8.56
N ALA A 19 2.03 -6.06 8.57
CA ALA A 19 1.41 -7.33 8.21
C ALA A 19 1.75 -7.73 6.77
N ALA A 20 1.65 -6.81 5.82
CA ALA A 20 1.96 -7.08 4.40
C ALA A 20 3.44 -7.43 4.16
N ILE A 21 4.36 -6.94 4.99
CA ILE A 21 5.77 -7.36 4.95
C ILE A 21 5.96 -8.75 5.57
N ALA A 22 5.25 -9.05 6.67
CA ALA A 22 5.37 -10.31 7.39
C ALA A 22 4.74 -11.50 6.62
N PHE A 23 3.60 -11.29 5.96
CA PHE A 23 2.88 -12.32 5.23
C PHE A 23 3.30 -12.38 3.75
N GLY A 24 3.49 -13.58 3.22
CA GLY A 24 3.81 -13.81 1.81
C GLY A 24 3.82 -15.28 1.45
N SER A 25 4.13 -15.59 0.19
CA SER A 25 4.20 -16.96 -0.33
C SER A 25 5.21 -17.86 0.40
N VAL A 26 6.28 -17.26 0.90
CA VAL A 26 7.29 -17.93 1.74
C VAL A 26 7.01 -17.60 3.20
N SER A 27 6.74 -18.61 4.01
CA SER A 27 6.56 -18.45 5.45
C SER A 27 7.90 -18.14 6.11
N LEU A 28 8.05 -16.92 6.63
CA LEU A 28 9.20 -16.49 7.42
C LEU A 28 8.71 -16.19 8.84
N SER A 29 9.51 -16.54 9.86
CA SER A 29 9.21 -16.12 11.23
C SER A 29 9.36 -14.60 11.39
N LEU A 30 8.67 -14.01 12.37
CA LEU A 30 8.78 -12.56 12.61
C LEU A 30 10.22 -12.12 12.93
N SER A 31 10.99 -12.93 13.66
CA SER A 31 12.41 -12.63 13.93
C SER A 31 13.21 -12.55 12.64
N THR A 32 13.05 -13.52 11.73
CA THR A 32 13.74 -13.53 10.44
C THR A 32 13.35 -12.34 9.56
N VAL A 33 12.09 -11.91 9.59
CA VAL A 33 11.63 -10.70 8.87
C VAL A 33 12.29 -9.45 9.43
N VAL A 34 12.40 -9.31 10.75
CA VAL A 34 13.06 -8.18 11.41
C VAL A 34 14.56 -8.18 11.10
N ASP A 35 15.23 -9.33 11.20
CA ASP A 35 16.66 -9.45 10.87
C ASP A 35 16.93 -9.14 9.40
N ALA A 36 16.09 -9.64 8.49
CA ALA A 36 16.15 -9.32 7.07
C ALA A 36 15.93 -7.82 6.80
N LEU A 37 14.99 -7.17 7.49
CA LEU A 37 14.79 -5.72 7.42
C LEU A 37 16.01 -4.95 7.92
N MET A 38 16.72 -5.45 8.94
CA MET A 38 17.94 -4.85 9.48
C MET A 38 19.20 -5.22 8.70
N GLY A 39 19.13 -6.13 7.73
CA GLY A 39 20.27 -6.56 6.90
C GLY A 39 21.20 -7.53 7.61
N ARG A 40 20.65 -8.24 8.60
CA ARG A 40 21.32 -9.26 9.42
C ARG A 40 20.75 -10.66 9.17
N GLY A 41 19.77 -10.77 8.27
CA GLY A 41 19.13 -12.03 7.92
C GLY A 41 19.95 -12.84 6.91
N ALA A 42 19.52 -14.08 6.68
CA ALA A 42 20.06 -14.89 5.59
C ALA A 42 19.81 -14.20 4.22
N ALA A 43 20.71 -14.39 3.26
CA ALA A 43 20.64 -13.73 1.95
C ALA A 43 19.28 -13.92 1.25
N ASP A 44 18.70 -15.12 1.32
CA ASP A 44 17.39 -15.41 0.73
C ASP A 44 16.25 -14.64 1.43
N ALA A 45 16.29 -14.57 2.76
CA ALA A 45 15.30 -13.82 3.53
C ALA A 45 15.41 -12.32 3.27
N GLU A 46 16.64 -11.79 3.15
CA GLU A 46 16.88 -10.40 2.80
C GLU A 46 16.38 -10.07 1.39
N MET A 47 16.68 -10.91 0.41
CA MET A 47 16.16 -10.79 -0.96
C MET A 47 14.62 -10.76 -0.96
N ILE A 48 13.97 -11.68 -0.26
CA ILE A 48 12.51 -11.74 -0.18
C ILE A 48 11.94 -10.47 0.49
N VAL A 49 12.49 -10.07 1.63
CA VAL A 49 11.90 -9.00 2.43
C VAL A 49 12.20 -7.62 1.86
N ARG A 50 13.47 -7.34 1.52
CA ARG A 50 13.91 -6.01 1.06
C ARG A 50 13.72 -5.77 -0.42
N VAL A 51 13.91 -6.79 -1.26
CA VAL A 51 13.88 -6.61 -2.73
C VAL A 51 12.49 -6.91 -3.29
N LEU A 52 11.74 -7.85 -2.69
CA LEU A 52 10.41 -8.23 -3.19
C LEU A 52 9.27 -7.61 -2.38
N ARG A 53 9.23 -7.79 -1.06
CA ARG A 53 8.07 -7.38 -0.24
C ARG A 53 8.02 -5.89 0.02
N LEU A 54 9.12 -5.30 0.48
CA LEU A 54 9.17 -3.89 0.85
C LEU A 54 8.77 -2.95 -0.31
N PRO A 55 9.31 -3.12 -1.54
CA PRO A 55 8.90 -2.29 -2.68
C PRO A 55 7.44 -2.51 -3.05
N ARG A 56 6.94 -3.75 -2.94
CA ARG A 56 5.53 -4.07 -3.21
C ARG A 56 4.58 -3.38 -2.24
N VAL A 57 4.91 -3.37 -0.94
CA VAL A 57 4.12 -2.68 0.08
C VAL A 57 4.15 -1.17 -0.15
N ALA A 58 5.32 -0.61 -0.45
CA ALA A 58 5.46 0.82 -0.78
C ALA A 58 4.61 1.20 -2.01
N LEU A 59 4.65 0.39 -3.07
CA LEU A 59 3.82 0.59 -4.25
C LEU A 59 2.32 0.48 -3.92
N GLY A 60 1.92 -0.51 -3.10
CA GLY A 60 0.53 -0.65 -2.68
C GLY A 60 0.00 0.59 -1.95
N ILE A 61 0.81 1.17 -1.06
CA ILE A 61 0.48 2.43 -0.35
C ILE A 61 0.38 3.59 -1.35
N ALA A 62 1.37 3.74 -2.25
CA ALA A 62 1.40 4.82 -3.23
C ALA A 62 0.21 4.76 -4.21
N VAL A 63 -0.10 3.58 -4.74
CA VAL A 63 -1.24 3.36 -5.64
C VAL A 63 -2.55 3.61 -4.91
N GLY A 64 -2.72 3.07 -3.70
CA GLY A 64 -3.92 3.30 -2.89
C GLY A 64 -4.16 4.79 -2.58
N ALA A 65 -3.10 5.51 -2.23
CA ALA A 65 -3.16 6.96 -2.01
C ALA A 65 -3.53 7.71 -3.29
N GLY A 66 -2.90 7.36 -4.43
CA GLY A 66 -3.18 7.95 -5.73
C GLY A 66 -4.64 7.75 -6.17
N LEU A 67 -5.17 6.53 -6.02
CA LEU A 67 -6.57 6.21 -6.32
C LEU A 67 -7.53 6.96 -5.40
N GLY A 68 -7.25 7.01 -4.09
CA GLY A 68 -8.06 7.75 -3.13
C GLY A 68 -8.11 9.26 -3.41
N MET A 69 -6.97 9.86 -3.73
CA MET A 69 -6.89 11.28 -4.11
C MET A 69 -7.61 11.56 -5.43
N SER A 70 -7.42 10.71 -6.43
CA SER A 70 -8.09 10.84 -7.74
C SER A 70 -9.61 10.76 -7.61
N GLY A 71 -10.12 9.78 -6.83
CA GLY A 71 -11.53 9.65 -6.52
C GLY A 71 -12.09 10.90 -5.83
N ALA A 72 -11.44 11.38 -4.77
CA ALA A 72 -11.86 12.59 -4.06
C ALA A 72 -11.87 13.84 -4.96
N ALA A 73 -10.85 13.98 -5.83
CA ALA A 73 -10.78 15.09 -6.79
C ALA A 73 -11.92 15.03 -7.81
N LEU A 74 -12.23 13.86 -8.36
CA LEU A 74 -13.33 13.70 -9.33
C LEU A 74 -14.70 13.94 -8.67
N GLN A 75 -14.91 13.41 -7.47
CA GLN A 75 -16.13 13.63 -6.70
C GLN A 75 -16.36 15.12 -6.43
N ALA A 76 -15.30 15.87 -6.10
CA ALA A 76 -15.38 17.31 -5.90
C ALA A 76 -15.66 18.08 -7.21
N ASN A 77 -14.98 17.74 -8.31
CA ASN A 77 -15.15 18.41 -9.60
C ASN A 77 -16.54 18.19 -10.19
N LEU A 78 -17.03 16.95 -10.16
CA LEU A 78 -18.33 16.58 -10.70
C LEU A 78 -19.47 16.81 -9.70
N ARG A 79 -19.15 17.18 -8.45
CA ARG A 79 -20.10 17.32 -7.34
C ARG A 79 -21.01 16.08 -7.22
N ASN A 80 -20.44 14.91 -7.48
CA ASN A 80 -21.15 13.64 -7.50
C ASN A 80 -20.34 12.62 -6.69
N ALA A 81 -20.88 12.20 -5.55
CA ALA A 81 -20.24 11.24 -4.65
C ALA A 81 -20.04 9.85 -5.28
N LEU A 82 -20.72 9.55 -6.39
CA LEU A 82 -20.57 8.29 -7.14
C LEU A 82 -19.49 8.37 -8.23
N ALA A 83 -18.88 9.54 -8.45
CA ALA A 83 -17.81 9.65 -9.42
C ALA A 83 -16.58 8.88 -8.96
N GLU A 84 -16.04 8.04 -9.84
CA GLU A 84 -14.75 7.37 -9.64
C GLU A 84 -13.98 7.26 -10.97
N PRO A 85 -12.63 7.18 -10.93
CA PRO A 85 -11.80 7.22 -12.14
C PRO A 85 -12.10 6.09 -13.14
N TYR A 86 -12.50 4.91 -12.62
CA TYR A 86 -12.77 3.74 -13.45
C TYR A 86 -13.97 3.95 -14.38
N LEU A 87 -15.05 4.58 -13.89
CA LEU A 87 -16.26 4.84 -14.67
C LEU A 87 -16.04 5.85 -15.81
N LEU A 88 -15.05 6.72 -15.68
CA LEU A 88 -14.76 7.78 -16.66
C LEU A 88 -13.77 7.35 -17.74
N GLY A 89 -13.41 6.06 -17.79
CA GLY A 89 -12.53 5.51 -18.83
C GLY A 89 -11.05 5.80 -18.61
N VAL A 90 -10.65 6.39 -17.48
CA VAL A 90 -9.24 6.67 -17.16
C VAL A 90 -8.42 5.37 -17.13
N SER A 91 -8.95 4.31 -16.54
CA SER A 91 -8.28 3.00 -16.51
C SER A 91 -8.21 2.35 -17.89
N GLY A 92 -9.24 2.51 -18.72
CA GLY A 92 -9.26 2.01 -20.09
C GLY A 92 -8.22 2.73 -20.98
N GLY A 93 -8.12 4.06 -20.84
CA GLY A 93 -7.11 4.87 -21.51
C GLY A 93 -5.68 4.52 -21.06
N ALA A 94 -5.47 4.31 -19.76
CA ALA A 94 -4.18 3.88 -19.23
C ALA A 94 -3.76 2.48 -19.69
N ALA A 95 -4.71 1.60 -20.00
CA ALA A 95 -4.41 0.23 -20.46
C ALA A 95 -3.96 0.14 -21.93
N VAL A 96 -4.26 1.15 -22.75
CA VAL A 96 -3.93 1.17 -24.18
C VAL A 96 -2.76 2.08 -24.54
N GLY A 97 -2.29 2.91 -23.60
CA GLY A 97 -1.10 3.75 -23.75
C GLY A 97 0.19 2.97 -23.54
#